data_AF-A0A6A6YAB7-F1
#
_entry.id   AF-A0A6A6YAB7-F1
#
_cell.length_a   1.000
_cell.length_b   1.000
_cell.length_c   1.000
_cell.angle_alpha   90.00
_cell.angle_beta   90.00
_cell.angle_gamma   90.00
#
_symmetry.space_group_name_H-M   'P 1'
#
loop_
_entity.id
_entity.type
_entity.pdbx_description
1 polymer ?
#
loop_
_entity_poly.entity_id
_entity_poly.type
_entity_poly.pdbx_seq_one_letter_code
_entity_poly.pdbx_strand_id
1 'polypeptide(L)'
;MSFKRDIRLLKLLPRDINAKLKWIPACQIIHTGLDSHPEFVALSYVWGDAKDSRVILVEKHRVRVTKNLYEAMMALRPLKEPILIWIDALCINQADEEEKSWQVGLMAEIYRHAFQTHAWLGPADESSDSVMDYLNALGAKAEACCMDDHLFPVASMKSLFTRPWWGRVWVLQEITVPKNAEFVCGTKKITRSRCSVA
;
A
#
# COMPACT_ATOMS: atom_id res chain seq x y z
N MET A 1 4.45 -26.27 18.83
CA MET A 1 5.20 -25.00 18.92
C MET A 1 4.24 -23.90 18.50
N SER A 2 3.93 -22.97 19.40
CA SER A 2 2.90 -21.93 19.16
C SER A 2 3.50 -20.84 18.29
N PHE A 3 3.08 -20.77 17.02
CA PHE A 3 3.51 -19.75 16.08
C PHE A 3 2.75 -18.43 16.34
N LYS A 4 3.14 -17.68 17.38
CA LYS A 4 2.44 -16.46 17.82
C LYS A 4 2.50 -15.28 16.81
N ARG A 5 3.25 -15.39 15.71
CA ARG A 5 3.51 -14.29 14.76
C ARG A 5 3.46 -14.75 13.29
N ASP A 6 2.62 -15.73 12.98
CA ASP A 6 2.39 -16.15 11.60
C ASP A 6 1.56 -15.13 10.84
N ILE A 7 1.92 -14.91 9.58
CA ILE A 7 1.25 -14.00 8.66
C ILE A 7 1.11 -14.65 7.29
N ARG A 8 0.14 -14.15 6.52
CA ARG A 8 0.08 -14.42 5.08
C ARG A 8 0.67 -13.24 4.32
N LEU A 9 1.41 -13.54 3.28
CA LEU A 9 1.84 -12.59 2.25
C LEU A 9 1.26 -13.02 0.91
N LEU A 10 1.07 -12.05 0.03
CA LEU A 10 0.68 -12.31 -1.35
C LEU A 10 1.89 -12.14 -2.25
N LYS A 11 2.19 -13.17 -3.03
CA LYS A 11 3.09 -13.04 -4.18
C LYS A 11 2.32 -12.47 -5.36
N LEU A 12 2.37 -11.16 -5.54
CA LEU A 12 1.70 -10.45 -6.63
C LEU A 12 2.46 -10.67 -7.94
N LEU A 13 1.81 -11.30 -8.91
CA LEU A 13 2.42 -11.69 -10.18
C LEU A 13 2.55 -10.50 -11.14
N PRO A 14 3.64 -10.47 -11.95
CA PRO A 14 3.86 -9.41 -12.92
C PRO A 14 2.77 -9.36 -13.99
N ARG A 15 2.72 -8.25 -14.73
CA ARG A 15 1.87 -8.15 -15.92
C ARG A 15 2.34 -9.14 -16.98
N ASP A 16 1.52 -10.14 -17.28
CA ASP A 16 1.76 -11.00 -18.43
C ASP A 16 1.30 -10.28 -19.69
N ILE A 17 2.24 -9.82 -20.50
CA ILE A 17 1.98 -9.04 -21.72
C ILE A 17 1.34 -9.94 -22.80
N ASN A 18 1.52 -11.27 -22.71
CA ASN A 18 1.16 -12.24 -23.73
C ASN A 18 -0.04 -13.13 -23.37
N ALA A 19 -0.64 -12.99 -22.17
CA ALA A 19 -1.72 -13.87 -21.71
C ALA A 19 -2.91 -13.15 -21.05
N LYS A 20 -3.91 -13.95 -20.63
CA LYS A 20 -5.13 -13.53 -19.90
C LYS A 20 -4.85 -12.68 -18.65
N LEU A 21 -3.66 -12.81 -18.07
CA LEU A 21 -3.25 -12.05 -16.90
C LEU A 21 -2.92 -10.58 -17.21
N LYS A 22 -2.89 -10.14 -18.47
CA LYS A 22 -2.66 -8.73 -18.84
C LYS A 22 -3.59 -7.76 -18.09
N TRP A 23 -4.84 -8.16 -17.89
CA TRP A 23 -5.91 -7.24 -17.46
C TRP A 23 -6.36 -7.45 -16.02
N ILE A 24 -6.00 -8.56 -15.38
CA ILE A 24 -6.50 -8.95 -14.06
C ILE A 24 -5.31 -9.22 -13.11
N PRO A 25 -5.24 -8.59 -11.92
CA PRO A 25 -4.25 -8.93 -10.91
C PRO A 25 -4.34 -10.40 -10.51
N ALA A 26 -3.19 -11.06 -10.42
CA ALA A 26 -3.10 -12.43 -9.95
C ALA A 26 -2.05 -12.53 -8.85
N CYS A 27 -2.35 -13.29 -7.81
CA CYS A 27 -1.42 -13.54 -6.71
C CYS A 27 -1.51 -14.98 -6.20
N GLN A 28 -0.49 -15.35 -5.42
CA GLN A 28 -0.43 -16.61 -4.68
C GLN A 28 -0.28 -16.29 -3.19
N ILE A 29 -0.90 -17.07 -2.32
CA ILE A 29 -0.76 -16.90 -0.87
C ILE A 29 0.51 -17.61 -0.41
N ILE A 30 1.26 -16.97 0.48
CA ILE A 30 2.45 -17.53 1.12
C ILE A 30 2.26 -17.39 2.62
N HIS A 31 2.42 -18.49 3.35
CA HIS A 31 2.42 -18.51 4.82
C HIS A 31 3.86 -18.36 5.32
N THR A 32 4.08 -17.46 6.26
CA THR A 32 5.40 -17.20 6.84
C THR A 32 5.25 -16.61 8.25
N GLY A 33 6.31 -16.63 9.06
CA GLY A 33 6.35 -15.98 10.36
C GLY A 33 7.10 -14.66 10.28
N LEU A 34 6.63 -13.60 10.95
CA LEU A 34 7.35 -12.31 11.04
C LEU A 34 8.78 -12.47 11.59
N ASP A 35 8.99 -13.47 12.45
CA ASP A 35 10.29 -13.76 13.09
C ASP A 35 11.30 -14.38 12.11
N SER A 36 10.84 -14.82 10.93
CA SER A 36 11.73 -15.23 9.83
C SER A 36 12.25 -14.04 9.01
N HIS A 37 11.81 -12.83 9.36
CA HIS A 37 12.19 -11.56 8.73
C HIS A 37 12.04 -11.57 7.19
N PRO A 38 10.85 -11.93 6.67
CA PRO A 38 10.62 -11.90 5.23
C PRO A 38 10.73 -10.47 4.72
N GLU A 39 11.27 -10.30 3.51
CA GLU A 39 11.26 -9.02 2.82
C GLU A 39 9.95 -8.87 2.05
N PHE A 40 9.12 -7.89 2.43
CA PHE A 40 7.82 -7.65 1.80
C PHE A 40 7.40 -6.18 1.89
N VAL A 41 6.45 -5.81 1.04
CA VAL A 41 5.81 -4.50 1.03
C VAL A 41 4.47 -4.57 1.76
N ALA A 42 4.11 -3.57 2.57
CA ALA A 42 2.77 -3.45 3.11
C ALA A 42 1.93 -2.46 2.29
N LEU A 43 0.68 -2.80 2.01
CA LEU A 43 -0.28 -1.88 1.41
C LEU A 43 -1.11 -1.19 2.49
N SER A 44 -1.13 0.13 2.46
CA SER A 44 -2.06 0.96 3.21
C SER A 44 -3.03 1.60 2.23
N TYR A 45 -4.33 1.33 2.36
CA TYR A 45 -5.34 1.82 1.43
C TYR A 45 -6.74 1.84 2.08
N VAL A 46 -7.63 2.72 1.62
CA VAL A 46 -9.03 2.74 2.06
C VAL A 46 -9.78 1.58 1.42
N TRP A 47 -10.54 0.81 2.19
CA TRP A 47 -11.27 -0.34 1.64
C TRP A 47 -12.25 0.05 0.52
N GLY A 48 -12.95 1.18 0.64
CA GLY A 48 -13.91 1.66 -0.36
C GLY A 48 -15.30 1.01 -0.20
N ASP A 49 -16.15 1.15 -1.22
CA ASP A 49 -17.50 0.58 -1.21
C ASP A 49 -17.47 -0.94 -1.52
N ALA A 50 -17.99 -1.75 -0.60
CA ALA A 50 -18.09 -3.20 -0.75
C ALA A 50 -19.02 -3.62 -1.90
N LYS A 51 -19.98 -2.78 -2.30
CA LYS A 51 -20.90 -3.05 -3.41
C LYS A 51 -20.20 -2.92 -4.76
N ASP A 52 -19.23 -2.00 -4.87
CA ASP A 52 -18.44 -1.82 -6.09
C ASP A 52 -17.21 -2.71 -6.07
N SER A 53 -17.35 -3.92 -6.64
CA SER A 53 -16.31 -4.95 -6.61
C SER A 53 -15.81 -5.35 -8.00
N ARG A 54 -14.56 -5.79 -8.05
CA ARG A 54 -13.85 -6.33 -9.23
C ARG A 54 -13.26 -7.70 -8.88
N VAL A 55 -12.93 -8.47 -9.91
CA VAL A 55 -12.39 -9.82 -9.74
C VAL A 55 -10.87 -9.79 -9.86
N ILE A 56 -10.19 -10.44 -8.91
CA ILE A 56 -8.79 -10.81 -9.00
C ILE A 56 -8.65 -12.34 -9.02
N LEU A 57 -7.44 -12.83 -9.31
CA LEU A 57 -7.13 -14.25 -9.25
C LEU A 57 -6.22 -14.54 -8.05
N VAL A 58 -6.70 -15.33 -7.10
CA VAL A 58 -5.89 -15.84 -5.98
C VAL A 58 -5.74 -17.34 -6.18
N GLU A 59 -4.52 -17.80 -6.43
CA GLU A 59 -4.24 -19.23 -6.70
C GLU A 59 -5.14 -19.82 -7.81
N LYS A 60 -5.41 -19.03 -8.87
CA LYS A 60 -6.33 -19.35 -9.99
C LYS A 60 -7.83 -19.30 -9.66
N HIS A 61 -8.22 -19.05 -8.42
CA HIS A 61 -9.61 -18.85 -8.01
C HIS A 61 -10.02 -17.38 -8.18
N ARG A 62 -11.28 -17.16 -8.57
CA ARG A 62 -11.84 -15.82 -8.72
C ARG A 62 -12.27 -15.30 -7.35
N VAL A 63 -11.64 -14.23 -6.89
CA VAL A 63 -11.96 -13.55 -5.63
C VAL A 63 -12.46 -12.14 -5.94
N ARG A 64 -13.54 -11.71 -5.29
CA ARG A 64 -14.05 -10.34 -5.41
C ARG A 64 -13.37 -9.45 -4.38
N VAL A 65 -12.83 -8.34 -4.85
CA VAL A 65 -12.26 -7.27 -4.04
C VAL A 65 -12.95 -5.95 -4.39
N THR A 66 -12.86 -4.96 -3.52
CA THR A 66 -13.39 -3.62 -3.83
C THR A 66 -12.67 -3.02 -5.04
N LYS A 67 -13.34 -2.11 -5.75
CA LYS A 67 -12.75 -1.39 -6.88
C LYS A 67 -11.45 -0.67 -6.48
N ASN A 68 -11.40 -0.06 -5.30
CA ASN A 68 -10.20 0.65 -4.85
C ASN A 68 -9.01 -0.29 -4.62
N LEU A 69 -9.23 -1.46 -4.00
CA LEU A 69 -8.17 -2.46 -3.84
C LEU A 69 -7.70 -2.98 -5.21
N TYR A 70 -8.63 -3.22 -6.12
CA TYR A 70 -8.30 -3.65 -7.48
C TYR A 70 -7.39 -2.65 -8.19
N GLU A 71 -7.72 -1.36 -8.12
CA GLU A 71 -6.91 -0.28 -8.72
C GLU A 71 -5.53 -0.18 -8.07
N ALA A 72 -5.45 -0.27 -6.75
CA ALA A 72 -4.18 -0.31 -6.02
C ALA A 72 -3.30 -1.48 -6.48
N MET A 73 -3.86 -2.69 -6.56
CA MET A 73 -3.14 -3.88 -7.02
C MET A 73 -2.70 -3.74 -8.48
N MET A 74 -3.49 -3.09 -9.34
CA MET A 74 -3.13 -2.83 -10.74
C MET A 74 -1.97 -1.82 -10.87
N ALA A 75 -1.96 -0.79 -10.03
CA ALA A 75 -0.92 0.23 -9.99
C ALA A 75 0.40 -0.31 -9.42
N LEU A 76 0.32 -1.13 -8.38
CA LEU A 76 1.48 -1.74 -7.71
C LEU A 76 2.00 -2.99 -8.41
N ARG A 77 1.31 -3.46 -9.44
CA ARG A 77 1.68 -4.68 -10.16
C ARG A 77 3.05 -4.52 -10.83
N PRO A 78 4.01 -5.42 -10.56
CA PRO A 78 5.33 -5.29 -11.14
C PRO A 78 5.35 -5.62 -12.64
N LEU A 79 6.35 -5.10 -13.34
CA LEU A 79 6.51 -5.32 -14.78
C LEU A 79 7.30 -6.59 -15.13
N LYS A 80 8.18 -7.05 -14.23
CA LYS A 80 9.10 -8.18 -14.50
C LYS A 80 8.99 -9.25 -13.42
N GLU A 81 9.46 -8.95 -12.22
CA GLU A 81 9.52 -9.92 -11.13
C GLU A 81 8.34 -9.76 -10.16
N PRO A 82 7.78 -10.85 -9.64
CA PRO A 82 6.73 -10.78 -8.64
C PRO A 82 7.23 -10.13 -7.35
N ILE A 83 6.33 -9.47 -6.62
CA ILE A 83 6.63 -8.88 -5.31
C ILE A 83 5.86 -9.59 -4.20
N LEU A 84 6.43 -9.62 -3.00
CA LEU A 84 5.69 -10.00 -1.80
C LEU A 84 5.01 -8.77 -1.22
N ILE A 85 3.69 -8.83 -1.08
CA ILE A 85 2.88 -7.73 -0.57
C ILE A 85 1.91 -8.24 0.50
N TRP A 86 1.80 -7.51 1.61
CA TRP A 86 0.79 -7.71 2.64
C TRP A 86 -0.39 -6.76 2.39
N ILE A 87 -1.60 -7.32 2.34
CA ILE A 87 -2.86 -6.61 2.13
C ILE A 87 -3.86 -7.15 3.14
N ASP A 88 -4.26 -6.33 4.13
CA ASP A 88 -5.15 -6.72 5.23
C ASP A 88 -6.40 -7.51 4.77
N ALA A 89 -7.11 -7.02 3.76
CA ALA A 89 -8.35 -7.64 3.26
C ALA A 89 -8.17 -9.04 2.65
N LEU A 90 -6.93 -9.43 2.30
CA LEU A 90 -6.62 -10.71 1.66
C LEU A 90 -5.68 -11.60 2.50
N CYS A 91 -4.83 -11.00 3.34
CA CYS A 91 -3.89 -11.68 4.22
C CYS A 91 -4.49 -12.03 5.58
N ILE A 92 -5.61 -11.41 5.96
CA ILE A 92 -6.37 -11.74 7.17
C ILE A 92 -7.66 -12.44 6.75
N ASN A 93 -8.02 -13.51 7.46
CA ASN A 93 -9.26 -14.21 7.21
C ASN A 93 -10.41 -13.38 7.80
N GLN A 94 -11.06 -12.62 6.95
CA GLN A 94 -12.13 -11.71 7.35
C GLN A 94 -13.36 -12.45 7.89
N ALA A 95 -13.47 -13.76 7.69
CA ALA A 95 -14.58 -14.59 8.16
C ALA A 95 -14.32 -15.27 9.52
N ASP A 96 -13.08 -15.22 10.02
CA ASP A 96 -12.69 -15.80 11.31
C ASP A 96 -12.36 -14.67 12.29
N GLU A 97 -13.28 -14.39 13.21
CA GLU A 97 -13.13 -13.27 14.15
C GLU A 97 -12.02 -13.49 15.17
N GLU A 98 -11.75 -14.74 15.56
CA GLU A 98 -10.60 -15.05 16.40
C GLU A 98 -9.33 -14.73 15.61
N GLU A 99 -9.26 -15.19 14.36
CA GLU A 99 -8.09 -14.98 13.52
C GLU A 99 -7.79 -13.51 13.27
N LYS A 100 -8.83 -12.81 12.86
CA LYS A 100 -8.82 -11.39 12.58
C LYS A 100 -8.42 -10.58 13.80
N SER A 101 -8.96 -10.89 14.99
CA SER A 101 -8.61 -10.16 16.21
C SER A 101 -7.11 -10.25 16.52
N TRP A 102 -6.50 -11.42 16.40
CA TRP A 102 -5.06 -11.54 16.67
C TRP A 102 -4.20 -10.94 15.57
N GLN A 103 -4.58 -11.07 14.29
CA GLN A 103 -3.89 -10.43 13.17
C GLN A 103 -3.93 -8.90 13.25
N VAL A 104 -5.08 -8.33 13.63
CA VAL A 104 -5.23 -6.89 13.89
C VAL A 104 -4.28 -6.46 15.01
N GLY A 105 -4.15 -7.27 16.08
CA GLY A 105 -3.17 -7.06 17.13
C GLY A 105 -1.71 -7.06 16.66
N LEU A 106 -1.40 -7.73 15.54
CA LEU A 106 -0.07 -7.77 14.93
C LEU A 106 0.20 -6.65 13.91
N MET A 107 -0.80 -5.88 13.48
CA MET A 107 -0.64 -4.91 12.37
C MET A 107 0.53 -3.94 12.57
N ALA A 108 0.70 -3.42 13.79
CA ALA A 108 1.81 -2.51 14.10
C ALA A 108 3.19 -3.18 13.89
N GLU A 109 3.29 -4.48 14.19
CA GLU A 109 4.51 -5.26 13.94
C GLU A 109 4.70 -5.54 12.45
N ILE A 110 3.63 -5.86 11.73
CA ILE A 110 3.66 -6.12 10.29
C ILE A 110 4.17 -4.88 9.55
N TYR A 111 3.59 -3.70 9.80
CA TYR A 111 4.05 -2.46 9.18
C TYR A 111 5.49 -2.09 9.58
N ARG A 112 5.92 -2.43 10.80
CA ARG A 112 7.31 -2.19 11.24
C ARG A 112 8.32 -3.07 10.53
N HIS A 113 7.96 -4.33 10.25
CA HIS A 113 8.84 -5.30 9.60
C HIS A 113 8.75 -5.25 8.07
N ALA A 114 7.74 -4.58 7.51
CA ALA A 114 7.66 -4.33 6.09
C ALA A 114 8.90 -3.55 5.63
N PHE A 115 9.52 -4.01 4.54
CA PHE A 115 10.62 -3.33 3.87
C PHE A 115 10.22 -1.93 3.43
N GLN A 116 8.99 -1.82 2.92
CA GLN A 116 8.38 -0.57 2.47
C GLN A 116 6.88 -0.62 2.71
N THR A 117 6.27 0.54 2.97
CA THR A 117 4.81 0.68 2.96
C THR A 117 4.37 1.59 1.82
N HIS A 118 3.42 1.12 1.01
CA HIS A 118 2.76 1.92 -0.01
C HIS A 118 1.43 2.45 0.52
N ALA A 119 1.34 3.76 0.71
CA ALA A 119 0.10 4.45 1.02
C ALA A 119 -0.63 4.77 -0.29
N TRP A 120 -1.60 3.94 -0.66
CA TRP A 120 -2.44 4.12 -1.85
C TRP A 120 -3.52 5.17 -1.59
N LEU A 121 -3.38 6.32 -2.25
CA LEU A 121 -4.28 7.46 -2.11
C LEU A 121 -5.47 7.39 -3.07
N GLY A 122 -5.47 6.47 -4.04
CA GLY A 122 -6.50 6.35 -5.07
C GLY A 122 -5.96 6.53 -6.50
N PRO A 123 -6.83 6.34 -7.51
CA PRO A 123 -6.47 6.62 -8.90
C PRO A 123 -6.10 8.09 -9.09
N ALA A 124 -5.32 8.35 -10.14
CA ALA A 124 -5.01 9.72 -10.55
C ALA A 124 -6.27 10.40 -11.12
N ASP A 125 -6.46 11.64 -10.72
CA ASP A 125 -7.32 12.65 -11.32
C ASP A 125 -6.47 13.88 -11.69
N GLU A 126 -6.96 14.75 -12.59
CA GLU A 126 -6.23 15.92 -13.11
C GLU A 126 -5.64 16.82 -11.99
N SER A 127 -6.33 16.91 -10.85
CA SER A 127 -5.88 17.70 -9.70
C SER A 127 -4.76 17.02 -8.92
N SER A 128 -4.85 15.71 -8.75
CA SER A 128 -3.88 14.91 -7.98
C SER A 128 -2.56 14.70 -8.71
N ASP A 129 -2.55 14.60 -10.03
CA ASP A 129 -1.31 14.48 -10.80
C ASP A 129 -0.43 15.72 -10.66
N SER A 130 -1.07 16.90 -10.69
CA SER A 130 -0.41 18.19 -10.50
C SER A 130 0.14 18.35 -9.08
N VAL A 131 -0.58 17.86 -8.07
CA VAL A 131 -0.13 17.87 -6.66
C VAL A 131 1.02 16.88 -6.45
N MET A 132 0.96 15.67 -7.05
CA MET A 132 2.03 14.69 -6.93
C MET A 132 3.32 15.15 -7.62
N ASP A 133 3.22 15.78 -8.78
CA ASP A 133 4.38 16.39 -9.47
C ASP A 133 4.97 17.54 -8.66
N TYR A 134 4.11 18.39 -8.07
CA TYR A 134 4.54 19.48 -7.21
C TYR A 134 5.27 18.96 -5.96
N LEU A 135 4.73 17.94 -5.28
CA LEU A 135 5.37 17.34 -4.11
C LEU A 135 6.68 16.63 -4.45
N ASN A 136 6.78 15.95 -5.61
CA ASN A 136 8.03 15.39 -6.11
C ASN A 136 9.08 16.48 -6.42
N ALA A 137 8.67 17.56 -7.07
CA ALA A 137 9.55 18.68 -7.37
C ALA A 137 10.00 19.43 -6.10
N LEU A 138 9.13 19.52 -5.09
CA LEU A 138 9.44 20.09 -3.79
C LEU A 138 10.40 19.21 -2.99
N GLY A 139 10.19 17.88 -2.98
CA GLY A 139 11.10 16.92 -2.37
C GLY A 139 12.51 16.98 -2.98
N ALA A 140 12.60 17.02 -4.31
CA ALA A 140 13.87 17.17 -5.02
C ALA A 140 14.57 18.51 -4.74
N LYS A 141 13.81 19.59 -4.52
CA LYS A 141 14.37 20.91 -4.14
C LYS A 141 14.77 20.99 -2.67
N ALA A 142 14.05 20.32 -1.77
CA ALA A 142 14.39 20.25 -0.34
C ALA A 142 15.65 19.42 -0.08
N GLU A 143 15.94 18.40 -0.91
CA GLU A 143 17.23 17.69 -0.88
C GLU A 143 18.39 18.56 -1.40
N ALA A 144 18.12 19.50 -2.31
CA ALA A 144 19.14 20.35 -2.92
C ALA A 144 19.43 21.66 -2.13
N CYS A 145 18.50 22.12 -1.30
CA CYS A 145 18.61 23.36 -0.54
C CYS A 145 18.05 23.13 0.85
N CYS A 146 18.88 23.25 1.90
CA CYS A 146 18.41 23.30 3.28
C CYS A 146 17.56 24.56 3.47
N MET A 147 16.25 24.50 3.23
CA MET A 147 15.34 25.64 3.40
C MET A 147 13.99 25.25 4.00
N ASP A 148 13.46 26.27 4.67
CA ASP A 148 12.52 26.32 5.78
C ASP A 148 11.02 26.35 5.37
N ASP A 149 10.16 26.19 6.38
CA ASP A 149 8.82 25.58 6.45
C ASP A 149 7.63 26.29 5.76
N HIS A 150 7.83 27.18 4.78
CA HIS A 150 6.74 28.06 4.31
C HIS A 150 6.64 28.22 2.80
N LEU A 151 6.08 27.23 2.09
CA LEU A 151 5.44 27.47 0.78
C LEU A 151 4.47 26.34 0.37
N PHE A 152 3.38 26.14 1.11
CA PHE A 152 2.32 25.20 0.73
C PHE A 152 1.16 25.92 0.03
N PRO A 153 0.80 25.59 -1.22
CA PRO A 153 -0.48 26.01 -1.82
C PRO A 153 -1.62 25.20 -1.17
N VAL A 154 -2.14 25.71 -0.06
CA VAL A 154 -3.15 25.06 0.80
C VAL A 154 -4.42 24.64 0.03
N ALA A 155 -4.79 25.38 -1.02
CA ALA A 155 -5.98 25.11 -1.82
C ALA A 155 -5.88 23.80 -2.65
N SER A 156 -4.74 23.53 -3.28
CA SER A 156 -4.53 22.34 -4.11
C SER A 156 -4.26 21.09 -3.27
N MET A 157 -3.65 21.27 -2.10
CA MET A 157 -3.46 20.22 -1.10
C MET A 157 -4.78 19.79 -0.44
N LYS A 158 -5.79 20.66 -0.40
CA LYS A 158 -7.07 20.38 0.26
C LYS A 158 -7.74 19.13 -0.30
N SER A 159 -7.75 18.92 -1.62
CA SER A 159 -8.34 17.71 -2.22
C SER A 159 -7.60 16.43 -1.79
N LEU A 160 -6.27 16.48 -1.71
CA LEU A 160 -5.42 15.37 -1.27
C LEU A 160 -5.65 15.03 0.20
N PHE A 161 -5.66 16.02 1.10
CA PHE A 161 -5.86 15.84 2.55
C PHE A 161 -7.32 15.62 2.96
N THR A 162 -8.28 15.88 2.07
CA THR A 162 -9.69 15.48 2.27
C THR A 162 -9.98 14.04 1.83
N ARG A 163 -9.01 13.34 1.21
CA ARG A 163 -9.24 11.95 0.81
C ARG A 163 -9.54 11.10 2.05
N PRO A 164 -10.50 10.15 1.98
CA PRO A 164 -10.94 9.36 3.13
C PRO A 164 -9.81 8.63 3.85
N TRP A 165 -8.68 8.40 3.17
CA TRP A 165 -7.47 7.84 3.74
C TRP A 165 -6.99 8.62 4.97
N TRP A 166 -6.95 9.95 4.92
CA TRP A 166 -6.48 10.82 6.02
C TRP A 166 -7.41 10.83 7.25
N GLY A 167 -8.67 10.39 7.09
CA GLY A 167 -9.67 10.36 8.16
C GLY A 167 -9.68 9.06 8.98
N ARG A 168 -8.75 8.13 8.73
CA ARG A 168 -8.74 6.82 9.41
C ARG A 168 -7.94 6.89 10.70
N VAL A 169 -8.49 6.26 11.74
CA VAL A 169 -7.87 6.12 13.08
C VAL A 169 -6.46 5.50 13.03
N TRP A 170 -6.13 4.73 11.99
CA TRP A 170 -4.88 3.97 11.86
C TRP A 170 -3.78 4.65 11.02
N VAL A 171 -4.04 5.84 10.47
CA VAL A 171 -3.10 6.59 9.59
C VAL A 171 -1.73 6.82 10.25
N LEU A 172 -1.70 7.02 11.57
CA LEU A 172 -0.44 7.23 12.29
C LEU A 172 0.46 6.00 12.20
N GLN A 173 -0.08 4.79 12.39
CA GLN A 173 0.72 3.56 12.33
C GLN A 173 1.26 3.30 10.92
N GLU A 174 0.50 3.63 9.89
CA GLU A 174 0.82 3.36 8.49
C GLU A 174 1.88 4.32 7.91
N ILE A 175 2.08 5.50 8.50
CA ILE A 175 3.05 6.51 8.04
C ILE A 175 4.28 6.61 8.95
N THR A 176 4.13 6.44 10.27
CA THR A 176 5.23 6.72 11.21
C THR A 176 6.03 5.49 11.61
N VAL A 177 5.48 4.28 11.42
CA VAL A 177 6.09 3.01 11.86
C VAL A 177 7.00 2.38 10.80
N PRO A 178 6.69 2.40 9.49
CA PRO A 178 7.57 1.83 8.47
C PRO A 178 8.91 2.57 8.40
N LYS A 179 10.00 1.85 8.12
CA LYS A 179 11.32 2.45 7.86
C LYS A 179 11.28 3.38 6.65
N ASN A 180 10.50 2.99 5.63
CA ASN A 180 10.28 3.75 4.39
C ASN A 180 8.78 3.75 4.06
N ALA A 181 8.20 4.94 3.93
CA ALA A 181 6.82 5.14 3.48
C ALA A 181 6.83 5.83 2.12
N GLU A 182 6.10 5.27 1.15
CA GLU A 182 5.94 5.84 -0.19
C GLU A 182 4.45 6.09 -0.45
N PHE A 183 4.11 7.32 -0.80
CA PHE A 183 2.76 7.70 -1.18
C PHE A 183 2.56 7.39 -2.66
N VAL A 184 1.50 6.67 -2.99
CA VAL A 184 1.19 6.23 -4.35
C VAL A 184 -0.17 6.78 -4.76
N CYS A 185 -0.21 7.48 -5.88
CA CYS A 185 -1.44 8.01 -6.48
C CYS A 185 -1.39 7.78 -7.99
N GLY A 186 -2.32 6.98 -8.52
CA GLY A 186 -2.26 6.52 -9.91
C GLY A 186 -0.96 5.75 -10.19
N THR A 187 -0.15 6.23 -11.14
CA THR A 187 1.16 5.65 -11.48
C THR A 187 2.34 6.37 -10.82
N LYS A 188 2.09 7.48 -10.10
CA LYS A 188 3.13 8.30 -9.49
C LYS A 188 3.38 7.88 -8.05
N LYS A 189 4.64 8.00 -7.65
CA LYS A 189 5.17 7.64 -6.33
C LYS A 189 5.91 8.84 -5.76
N ILE A 190 5.78 9.08 -4.45
CA ILE A 190 6.59 10.03 -3.68
C ILE A 190 7.19 9.28 -2.50
N THR A 191 8.52 9.26 -2.42
CA THR A 191 9.24 8.59 -1.33
C THR A 191 9.50 9.57 -0.19
N ARG A 192 9.19 9.18 1.05
CA ARG A 192 9.68 9.86 2.25
C ARG A 192 10.88 9.09 2.79
N SER A 193 12.09 9.55 2.51
CA SER A 193 13.30 9.15 3.21
C SER A 193 13.34 9.87 4.57
N ARG A 194 13.54 9.13 5.67
CA ARG A 194 13.89 9.77 6.94
C ARG A 194 15.29 10.37 6.76
N CYS A 195 15.42 11.70 6.83
CA CYS A 195 16.72 12.31 7.14
C CYS A 195 17.15 11.75 8.49
N SER A 196 18.21 10.93 8.49
CA SER A 196 18.95 10.64 9.71
C SER A 196 19.53 11.96 10.19
N VAL A 197 18.98 12.50 11.26
CA VAL A 197 19.67 13.54 12.03
C VAL A 197 20.92 12.86 12.59
N ALA A 198 22.08 13.30 12.12
CA ALA A 198 23.38 12.91 12.68
C ALA A 198 23.53 13.45 14.10
#